data_AF-A0A933D120-F1
#
_entry.id   AF-A0A933D120-F1
#
_cell.length_a   1.000
_cell.length_b   1.000
_cell.length_c   1.000
_cell.angle_alpha   90.00
_cell.angle_beta   90.00
_cell.angle_gamma   90.00
#
_symmetry.space_group_name_H-M   'P 1'
#
loop_
_entity.id
_entity.type
_entity.pdbx_description
1 polymer ?
#
loop_
_entity_poly.entity_id
_entity_poly.type
_entity_poly.pdbx_seq_one_letter_code
_entity_poly.pdbx_strand_id
1 'polypeptide(L)'
;MKRLALVTLAATLLYGCSSSSYGIRVVDGLPKETYLTFSKGSPVNVGDVFILYHMQQASASGGGHGGHGGGGGGPLNLKHEVGRVQVVSIADDTHALVRVISGRAEDGLDAERAE
;
A
#
# COMPACT_ATOMS: atom_id res chain seq x y z
N MET A 1 22.06 0.47 42.04
CA MET A 1 22.09 1.91 41.70
C MET A 1 22.90 2.10 40.42
N LYS A 2 22.26 2.39 39.28
CA LYS A 2 22.89 2.95 38.08
C LYS A 2 21.83 3.78 37.37
N ARG A 3 22.10 5.08 37.23
CA ARG A 3 21.25 6.08 36.57
C ARG A 3 21.78 6.33 35.15
N LEU A 4 20.96 7.04 34.36
CA LEU A 4 21.21 7.70 33.08
C LEU A 4 21.18 6.79 31.83
N ALA A 5 20.60 7.17 30.70
CA ALA A 5 20.11 8.48 30.25
C ALA A 5 18.85 8.32 29.40
N LEU A 6 17.83 9.13 29.67
CA LEU A 6 16.66 9.29 28.82
C LEU A 6 17.03 10.31 27.74
N VAL A 7 17.26 9.84 26.51
CA VAL A 7 17.44 10.72 25.35
C VAL A 7 16.05 10.96 24.75
N THR A 8 15.48 12.11 25.06
CA THR A 8 14.23 12.57 24.45
C THR A 8 14.54 13.05 23.04
N LEU A 9 14.31 12.20 22.04
CA LEU A 9 14.36 12.59 20.64
C LEU A 9 13.05 13.31 20.30
N ALA A 10 13.14 14.62 20.06
CA ALA A 10 12.03 15.43 19.57
C ALA A 10 11.65 14.95 18.16
N ALA A 11 10.55 14.21 18.07
CA ALA A 11 9.93 13.86 16.80
C ALA A 11 9.25 15.12 16.25
N THR A 12 9.87 15.71 15.24
CA THR A 12 9.25 16.73 14.38
C THR A 12 7.97 16.17 13.79
N LEU A 13 6.83 16.76 14.18
CA LEU A 13 5.53 16.59 13.54
C LEU A 13 5.62 17.15 12.12
N LEU A 14 6.05 16.30 11.18
CA LEU A 14 5.70 16.49 9.79
C LEU A 14 4.27 15.96 9.65
N TYR A 15 3.35 16.86 9.33
CA TYR A 15 2.09 16.53 8.67
C TYR A 15 2.41 15.82 7.35
N GLY A 16 2.69 14.52 7.43
CA GLY A 16 2.68 13.63 6.29
C GLY A 16 1.30 12.98 6.26
N CYS A 17 0.57 13.14 5.16
CA CYS A 17 -0.61 12.33 4.86
C CYS A 17 -0.36 10.90 5.33
N SER A 18 -1.14 10.40 6.29
CA SER A 18 -1.22 8.96 6.51
C SER A 18 -1.84 8.39 5.24
N SER A 19 -0.99 8.05 4.25
CA SER A 19 -1.41 7.11 3.22
C SER A 19 -1.63 5.82 3.97
N SER A 20 -2.88 5.52 4.34
CA SER A 20 -3.24 4.20 4.80
C SER A 20 -2.85 3.24 3.69
N SER A 21 -1.74 2.53 3.86
CA SER A 21 -1.24 1.59 2.88
C SER A 21 -2.03 0.30 3.03
N TYR A 22 -2.70 -0.11 1.97
CA TYR A 22 -3.38 -1.40 1.91
C TYR A 22 -2.63 -2.31 0.93
N GLY A 23 -2.48 -3.59 1.26
CA GLY A 23 -1.75 -4.55 0.42
C GLY A 23 -2.44 -5.91 0.33
N ILE A 24 -2.20 -6.65 -0.77
CA ILE A 24 -2.78 -7.99 -0.99
C ILE A 24 -1.79 -9.11 -0.64
N ARG A 25 -2.33 -10.13 0.03
CA ARG A 25 -1.69 -11.44 0.29
C ARG A 25 -2.61 -12.60 -0.06
N VAL A 26 -2.04 -13.65 -0.63
CA VAL A 26 -2.68 -14.88 -1.12
C VAL A 26 -1.92 -16.03 -0.48
N VAL A 27 -2.65 -16.94 0.18
CA VAL A 27 -2.05 -18.05 0.92
C VAL A 27 -2.29 -19.37 0.18
N ASP A 28 -1.21 -20.10 -0.15
CA ASP A 28 -1.27 -21.44 -0.74
C ASP A 28 -1.49 -22.52 0.34
N GLY A 29 -2.43 -23.44 0.12
CA GLY A 29 -2.68 -24.61 0.99
C GLY A 29 -4.13 -24.81 1.46
N LEU A 30 -5.02 -23.85 1.20
CA LEU A 30 -6.47 -23.87 1.43
C LEU A 30 -7.18 -23.39 0.14
N PRO A 31 -8.53 -23.48 -0.02
CA PRO A 31 -9.21 -22.73 -1.08
C PRO A 31 -8.66 -21.30 -1.10
N LYS A 32 -8.19 -20.82 -2.25
CA LYS A 32 -7.31 -19.64 -2.39
C LYS A 32 -7.93 -18.39 -1.74
N GLU A 33 -7.64 -18.19 -0.46
CA GLU A 33 -8.10 -17.05 0.33
C GLU A 33 -7.21 -15.85 0.03
N THR A 34 -7.85 -14.71 -0.24
CA THR A 34 -7.16 -13.44 -0.51
C THR A 34 -7.39 -12.52 0.68
N TYR A 35 -6.33 -11.97 1.22
CA TYR A 35 -6.35 -11.07 2.35
C TYR A 35 -5.92 -9.67 1.94
N LEU A 36 -6.68 -8.67 2.40
CA LEU A 36 -6.28 -7.29 2.42
C LEU A 36 -5.59 -7.01 3.76
N THR A 37 -4.37 -6.50 3.69
CA THR A 37 -3.57 -6.07 4.85
C THR A 37 -3.69 -4.56 4.99
N PHE A 38 -3.83 -4.05 6.21
CA PHE A 38 -3.94 -2.62 6.51
C PHE A 38 -3.29 -2.28 7.85
N SER A 39 -2.99 -0.99 8.06
CA SER A 39 -2.45 -0.51 9.33
C SER A 39 -3.48 -0.64 10.45
N LYS A 40 -3.05 -1.04 11.64
CA LYS A 40 -3.90 -1.12 12.82
C LYS A 40 -4.65 0.18 13.08
N GLY A 41 -5.97 0.08 13.31
CA GLY A 41 -6.85 1.22 13.50
C GLY A 41 -7.37 1.87 12.21
N SER A 42 -7.02 1.32 11.03
CA SER A 42 -7.63 1.75 9.77
C SER A 42 -9.14 1.46 9.78
N PRO A 43 -10.00 2.38 9.30
CA PRO A 43 -11.45 2.24 9.39
C PRO A 43 -12.02 1.31 8.30
N VAL A 44 -11.64 0.03 8.29
CA VAL A 44 -12.07 -0.99 7.30
C VAL A 44 -13.32 -1.72 7.79
N ASN A 45 -14.35 -1.81 6.94
CA ASN A 45 -15.61 -2.46 7.23
C ASN A 45 -15.96 -3.56 6.22
N VAL A 46 -16.78 -4.52 6.63
CA VAL A 46 -17.38 -5.50 5.72
C VAL A 46 -18.23 -4.77 4.68
N GLY A 47 -18.06 -5.11 3.42
CA GLY A 47 -18.71 -4.48 2.28
C GLY A 47 -17.87 -3.41 1.59
N ASP A 48 -16.82 -2.88 2.24
CA ASP A 48 -15.89 -1.93 1.64
C ASP A 48 -15.27 -2.53 0.36
N VAL A 49 -15.14 -1.69 -0.67
CA VAL A 49 -14.53 -2.07 -1.94
C VAL A 49 -13.17 -1.40 -2.07
N PHE A 50 -12.19 -2.15 -2.57
CA PHE A 50 -10.84 -1.65 -2.83
C PHE A 50 -10.46 -1.92 -4.28
N ILE A 51 -9.78 -0.94 -4.88
CA ILE A 51 -9.17 -1.01 -6.20
C ILE A 51 -7.73 -1.47 -6.02
N LEU A 52 -7.31 -2.46 -6.80
CA LEU A 52 -5.96 -3.04 -6.78
C LEU A 52 -5.10 -2.44 -7.88
N TYR A 53 -3.85 -2.13 -7.56
CA TYR A 53 -2.90 -1.52 -8.47
C TYR A 53 -1.57 -2.27 -8.52
N HIS A 54 -0.98 -2.35 -9.71
CA HIS A 54 0.47 -2.47 -9.83
C HIS A 54 1.10 -1.08 -9.72
N MET A 55 2.02 -0.93 -8.79
CA MET A 55 2.95 0.21 -8.77
C MET A 55 4.12 -0.11 -9.69
N GLN A 56 4.19 0.57 -10.83
CA GLN A 56 5.40 0.58 -11.64
C GLN A 56 6.21 1.83 -11.30
N GLN A 57 7.43 1.61 -10.79
CA GLN A 57 8.43 2.67 -10.73
C GLN A 57 9.08 2.80 -12.10
N ALA A 58 8.72 3.85 -12.84
CA ALA A 58 9.47 4.20 -14.04
C ALA A 58 10.83 4.78 -13.62
N SER A 59 11.90 3.99 -13.81
CA SER A 59 13.25 4.52 -13.67
C SER A 59 13.54 5.43 -14.86
N ALA A 60 13.75 6.72 -14.58
CA ALA A 60 14.23 7.65 -15.60
C ALA A 60 15.69 7.30 -15.95
N SER A 61 15.90 6.33 -16.83
CA SER A 61 17.20 6.09 -17.45
C SER A 61 17.47 7.17 -18.50
N GLY A 62 17.75 8.38 -18.02
CA GLY A 62 18.24 9.50 -18.81
C GLY A 62 19.66 9.24 -19.30
N GLY A 63 19.80 8.46 -20.38
CA GLY A 63 20.99 8.52 -21.22
C GLY A 63 21.00 9.85 -21.97
N GLY A 64 21.86 10.78 -21.57
CA GLY A 64 21.98 12.07 -22.23
C GLY A 64 23.23 12.84 -21.80
N HIS A 65 24.36 12.57 -22.46
CA HIS A 65 25.44 13.55 -22.52
C HIS A 65 24.99 14.67 -23.46
N GLY A 66 24.78 15.87 -22.90
CA GLY A 66 24.71 17.12 -23.66
C GLY A 66 23.42 17.90 -23.48
N GLY A 67 23.53 19.09 -22.86
CA GLY A 67 22.58 20.19 -23.06
C GLY A 67 21.65 20.50 -21.89
N HIS A 68 22.03 21.55 -21.15
CA HIS A 68 21.20 22.49 -20.39
C HIS A 68 19.67 22.26 -20.36
N GLY A 69 19.11 22.16 -19.15
CA GLY A 69 17.68 22.39 -18.90
C GLY A 69 17.19 21.68 -17.64
N GLY A 70 16.82 22.44 -16.61
CA GLY A 70 16.31 21.90 -15.35
C GLY A 70 14.98 21.15 -15.50
N GLY A 71 14.83 20.07 -14.73
CA GLY A 71 13.59 19.32 -14.59
C GLY A 71 13.84 18.11 -13.70
N GLY A 72 13.35 18.14 -12.46
CA GLY A 72 13.52 17.07 -11.48
C GLY A 72 12.98 15.74 -12.01
N GLY A 73 13.88 14.86 -12.42
CA GLY A 73 13.59 13.46 -12.75
C GLY A 73 13.42 12.62 -11.49
N GLY A 74 12.34 12.87 -10.75
CA GLY A 74 11.86 11.91 -9.77
C GLY A 74 11.16 10.75 -10.49
N PRO A 75 11.19 9.52 -9.94
CA PRO A 75 10.47 8.40 -10.54
C PRO A 75 8.98 8.72 -10.67
N LEU A 76 8.42 8.51 -11.87
CA LEU A 76 6.97 8.55 -12.07
C LEU A 76 6.41 7.24 -11.51
N ASN A 77 5.60 7.35 -10.46
CA ASN A 77 4.82 6.23 -9.93
C ASN A 77 3.56 6.09 -10.78
N LEU A 78 3.57 5.14 -11.72
CA LEU A 78 2.39 4.83 -12.52
C LEU A 78 1.59 3.75 -11.79
N LYS A 79 0.32 4.07 -11.47
CA LYS A 79 -0.66 3.11 -10.94
C LYS A 79 -1.43 2.50 -12.10
N HIS A 80 -1.41 1.19 -12.22
CA HIS A 80 -2.24 0.46 -13.18
C HIS A 80 -3.28 -0.36 -12.44
N GLU A 81 -4.58 -0.04 -12.60
CA GLU A 81 -5.67 -0.82 -12.01
C GLU A 81 -5.70 -2.23 -12.61
N VAL A 82 -5.68 -3.26 -11.77
CA VAL A 82 -5.69 -4.67 -12.19
C VAL A 82 -6.90 -5.46 -11.70
N GLY A 83 -7.64 -4.92 -10.74
CA GLY A 83 -8.80 -5.60 -10.20
C GLY A 83 -9.45 -4.85 -9.05
N ARG A 84 -10.54 -5.41 -8.56
CA ARG A 84 -11.26 -4.91 -7.39
C ARG A 84 -11.64 -6.04 -6.48
N VAL A 85 -11.63 -5.75 -5.19
CA VAL A 85 -11.98 -6.69 -4.13
C VAL A 85 -12.98 -6.07 -3.18
N GLN A 86 -13.84 -6.89 -2.59
CA GLN A 86 -14.76 -6.50 -1.54
C GLN A 86 -14.39 -7.21 -0.24
N VAL A 87 -14.40 -6.49 0.87
CA VAL A 87 -14.22 -7.07 2.21
C VAL A 87 -15.43 -7.93 2.56
N VAL A 88 -15.19 -9.20 2.87
CA VAL A 88 -16.25 -10.16 3.24
C VAL A 88 -16.22 -10.53 4.72
N SER A 89 -15.05 -10.46 5.36
CA SER A 89 -14.92 -10.59 6.82
C SER A 89 -13.67 -9.88 7.32
N ILE A 90 -13.69 -9.46 8.60
CA ILE A 90 -12.51 -8.94 9.30
C ILE A 90 -11.88 -10.12 10.05
N ALA A 91 -10.64 -10.47 9.71
CA ALA A 91 -9.93 -11.59 10.31
C ALA A 91 -9.26 -11.18 11.62
N ASP A 92 -8.60 -10.01 11.62
CA ASP A 92 -7.96 -9.42 12.80
C ASP A 92 -7.84 -7.88 12.66
N ASP A 93 -7.03 -7.24 13.51
CA ASP A 93 -6.84 -5.78 13.53
C ASP A 93 -5.98 -5.21 12.39
N THR A 94 -5.46 -6.08 11.52
CA THR A 94 -4.60 -5.74 10.38
C THR A 94 -4.92 -6.50 9.09
N HIS A 95 -5.80 -7.51 9.13
CA HIS A 95 -6.17 -8.32 7.98
C HIS A 95 -7.69 -8.46 7.82
N ALA A 96 -8.14 -8.41 6.58
CA ALA A 96 -9.50 -8.71 6.18
C ALA A 96 -9.51 -9.73 5.05
N LEU A 97 -10.42 -10.69 5.12
CA LEU A 97 -10.68 -11.59 3.99
C LEU A 97 -11.44 -10.81 2.93
N VAL A 98 -10.99 -10.94 1.68
CA VAL A 98 -11.61 -10.26 0.55
C VAL A 98 -12.02 -11.24 -0.54
N ARG A 99 -13.08 -10.87 -1.27
CA ARG A 99 -13.53 -11.54 -2.48
C ARG A 99 -13.18 -10.69 -3.69
N VAL A 100 -12.56 -11.29 -4.70
CA VAL A 100 -12.37 -10.65 -6.01
C VAL A 100 -13.73 -10.45 -6.68
N ILE A 101 -14.06 -9.20 -6.98
CA ILE A 101 -15.30 -8.83 -7.67
C ILE A 101 -15.04 -8.50 -9.15
N SER A 102 -13.81 -8.10 -9.50
CA SER A 102 -13.36 -7.97 -10.90
C SER A 102 -11.84 -8.10 -11.01
N GLY A 103 -11.35 -8.50 -12.18
CA GLY A 103 -9.92 -8.61 -12.46
C GLY A 103 -9.25 -9.77 -11.72
N ARG A 104 -8.02 -9.54 -11.23
CA ARG A 104 -7.24 -10.52 -10.47
C ARG A 104 -6.66 -9.90 -9.21
N ALA A 105 -6.50 -10.73 -8.18
CA ALA A 105 -5.78 -10.40 -6.96
C ALA A 105 -4.55 -11.32 -6.86
N GLU A 106 -3.39 -10.69 -6.68
CA GLU A 106 -2.08 -11.33 -6.59
C GLU A 106 -1.29 -10.66 -5.46
N ASP A 107 -0.26 -11.35 -4.97
CA ASP A 107 0.57 -10.83 -3.89
C ASP A 107 1.32 -9.56 -4.27
N GLY A 108 1.42 -8.65 -3.32
CA GLY A 108 2.21 -7.42 -3.47
C GLY A 108 1.53 -6.35 -4.32
N LEU A 109 0.24 -6.49 -4.62
CA LEU A 109 -0.56 -5.40 -5.15
C LEU A 109 -0.86 -4.38 -4.05
N ASP A 110 -0.77 -3.11 -4.41
CA ASP A 110 -1.27 -2.01 -3.59
C ASP A 110 -2.79 -1.91 -3.75
N ALA A 111 -3.47 -1.46 -2.71
CA ALA A 111 -4.90 -1.27 -2.72
C ALA A 111 -5.28 0.12 -2.21
N GLU A 112 -6.34 0.70 -2.79
CA GLU A 112 -6.96 1.93 -2.31
C GLU A 112 -8.47 1.73 -2.21
N ARG A 113 -9.10 2.34 -1.22
CA ARG A 113 -10.55 2.25 -1.06
C ARG A 113 -11.23 2.92 -2.25
N ALA A 114 -12.19 2.24 -2.86
CA ALA A 114 -13.07 2.84 -3.86
C ALA A 114 -14.01 3.83 -3.16
N GLU A 115 -14.07 5.07 -3.64
CA GLU A 115 -15.03 6.09 -3.19
C GLU A 115 -16.47 5.77 -3.59
#